data_AF-A0A428W511-F1
#
_entry.id   AF-A0A428W511-F1
#
_cell.length_a   1.000
_cell.length_b   1.000
_cell.length_c   1.000
_cell.angle_alpha   90.00
_cell.angle_beta   90.00
_cell.angle_gamma   90.00
#
_symmetry.space_group_name_H-M   'P 1'
#
loop_
_entity.id
_entity.type
_entity.pdbx_description
1 polymer ?
#
loop_
_entity_poly.entity_id
_entity_poly.type
_entity_poly.pdbx_seq_one_letter_code
_entity_poly.pdbx_strand_id
1 'polypeptide(L)' 'MRGRGEPWGASESKITSRHRDRMAVVYVRQSSRQQVLEHRESTRLQYALVERAAGLGWARSRIVVIDEDLGRSAA' A
#
# COMPACT_ATOMS: atom_id res chain seq x y z
N MET A 1 40.28 -25.52 -2.05
CA MET A 1 39.17 -25.66 -1.10
C MET A 1 38.35 -24.37 -1.07
N ARG A 2 37.10 -24.44 -1.53
CA ARG A 2 35.92 -23.56 -1.34
C ARG A 2 36.15 -22.12 -0.84
N GLY A 3 36.15 -21.15 -1.76
CA GLY A 3 35.64 -19.80 -1.50
C GLY A 3 34.12 -19.84 -1.65
N ARG A 4 33.41 -19.82 -0.52
CA ARG A 4 31.94 -19.90 -0.47
C ARG A 4 31.35 -18.71 -1.22
N GLY A 5 30.45 -18.97 -2.17
CA GLY A 5 29.62 -17.95 -2.78
C GLY A 5 28.78 -17.29 -1.70
N GLU A 6 28.95 -15.98 -1.57
CA GLU A 6 28.05 -15.11 -0.82
C GLU A 6 26.62 -15.33 -1.33
N PRO A 7 25.65 -15.72 -0.48
CA PRO A 7 24.27 -15.83 -0.92
C PRO A 7 23.74 -14.41 -1.17
N TRP A 8 23.47 -14.14 -2.45
CA TRP A 8 22.71 -12.99 -2.93
C TRP A 8 21.51 -12.74 -2.00
N GLY A 9 21.56 -11.61 -1.29
CA GLY A 9 20.46 -11.02 -0.54
C GLY A 9 19.64 -12.02 0.26
N ALA A 10 20.06 -12.32 1.49
CA ALA A 10 19.13 -12.78 2.51
C ALA A 10 17.90 -11.88 2.43
N SER A 11 16.79 -12.46 2.00
CA SER A 11 15.52 -11.79 1.77
C SER A 11 14.90 -11.49 3.13
N GLU A 12 15.56 -10.62 3.90
CA GLU A 12 14.92 -9.90 4.97
C GLU A 12 13.67 -9.28 4.35
N SER A 13 12.51 -9.72 4.83
CA SER A 13 11.26 -9.14 4.42
C SER A 13 11.40 -7.62 4.55
N LYS A 14 11.19 -6.90 3.44
CA LYS A 14 11.26 -5.42 3.39
C LYS A 14 10.45 -4.75 4.50
N ILE A 15 9.52 -5.50 5.08
CA ILE A 15 8.66 -5.16 6.20
C ILE A 15 9.14 -5.89 7.46
N THR A 16 9.93 -5.17 8.24
CA THR A 16 10.39 -5.57 9.58
C THR A 16 9.37 -5.21 10.66
N SER A 17 9.49 -5.76 11.87
CA SER A 17 8.59 -5.46 13.01
C SER A 17 8.53 -3.97 13.33
N ARG A 18 9.65 -3.25 13.18
CA ARG A 18 9.72 -1.78 13.36
C ARG A 18 8.80 -1.01 12.41
N HIS A 19 8.51 -1.55 11.22
CA HIS A 19 7.56 -0.94 10.29
C HIS A 19 6.11 -1.13 10.76
N ARG A 20 5.79 -2.27 11.38
CA ARG A 20 4.45 -2.59 11.91
C ARG A 20 4.12 -1.82 13.19
N ASP A 21 5.15 -1.32 13.89
CA ASP A 21 4.98 -0.39 15.00
C ASP A 21 4.47 1.00 14.57
N ARG A 22 4.68 1.35 13.31
CA ARG A 22 4.23 2.61 12.72
C ARG A 22 2.88 2.43 12.01
N MET A 23 2.21 3.54 11.71
CA MET A 23 1.00 3.51 10.88
C MET A 23 1.33 3.14 9.43
N ALA A 24 0.48 2.32 8.82
CA ALA A 24 0.44 2.13 7.38
C ALA A 24 -0.55 3.14 6.79
N VAL A 25 -0.08 3.96 5.84
CA VAL A 25 -0.93 4.94 5.17
C VAL A 25 -1.19 4.47 3.74
N VAL A 26 -2.46 4.27 3.40
CA VAL A 26 -2.92 3.99 2.04
C VAL A 26 -3.42 5.30 1.46
N TYR A 27 -2.68 5.84 0.51
CA TYR A 27 -3.06 7.08 -0.16
C TYR A 27 -3.78 6.79 -1.47
N VAL A 28 -5.01 7.26 -1.56
CA VAL A 28 -5.88 7.06 -2.72
C VAL A 28 -5.92 8.36 -3.52
N ARG A 29 -5.17 8.38 -4.65
CA ARG A 29 -5.26 9.45 -5.65
C ARG A 29 -6.31 9.11 -6.69
N GLN A 30 -7.12 10.10 -7.04
CA GLN A 30 -7.94 10.10 -8.25
C GLN A 30 -7.12 10.52 -9.46
N SER A 31 -7.07 9.66 -10.48
CA SER A 31 -6.85 10.08 -11.87
C SER A 31 -8.17 10.70 -12.36
N SER A 32 -8.12 11.92 -12.93
CA SER A 32 -9.20 12.77 -13.48
C SER A 32 -10.66 12.24 -13.60
N ARG A 33 -11.65 13.16 -13.54
CA ARG A 33 -13.10 12.86 -13.66
C ARG A 33 -13.50 11.88 -14.78
N GLN A 34 -12.84 11.91 -15.95
CA GLN A 34 -13.08 10.95 -17.04
C GLN A 34 -12.63 9.52 -16.69
N GLN A 35 -11.51 9.36 -15.99
CA GLN A 35 -10.97 8.06 -15.61
C GLN A 35 -11.78 7.37 -14.50
N VAL A 36 -12.56 8.10 -13.71
CA VAL A 36 -13.44 7.53 -12.67
C VAL A 36 -14.58 6.72 -13.27
N LEU A 37 -15.12 7.20 -14.39
CA LEU A 37 -16.20 6.52 -15.10
C LEU A 37 -15.70 5.23 -15.78
N GLU A 38 -14.46 5.23 -16.25
CA GLU A 38 -13.86 4.08 -16.93
C GLU A 38 -13.13 3.08 -16.00
N HIS A 39 -12.63 3.50 -14.84
CA HIS A 39 -11.77 2.67 -13.97
C HIS A 39 -12.35 2.40 -12.56
N ARG A 40 -13.60 1.96 -12.49
CA ARG A 40 -14.22 1.48 -11.23
C ARG A 40 -13.44 0.35 -10.55
N GLU A 41 -12.72 -0.48 -11.31
CA GLU A 41 -11.83 -1.52 -10.77
C GLU A 41 -10.65 -0.93 -9.97
N SER A 42 -10.14 0.24 -10.34
CA SER A 42 -9.02 0.88 -9.64
C SER A 42 -9.38 1.28 -8.22
N THR A 43 -10.61 1.73 -7.98
CA THR A 43 -11.09 2.03 -6.61
C THR A 43 -11.14 0.75 -5.76
N ARG A 44 -11.63 -0.36 -6.33
CA ARG A 44 -11.68 -1.66 -5.62
C ARG A 44 -10.27 -2.19 -5.31
N LEU A 45 -9.33 -2.03 -6.25
CA LEU A 45 -7.93 -2.40 -6.07
C LEU A 45 -7.21 -1.52 -5.04
N GLN A 46 -7.57 -0.26 -4.92
CA GLN A 46 -7.02 0.63 -3.90
C GLN A 46 -7.49 0.26 -2.50
N TYR A 47 -8.76 -0.14 -2.32
CA TYR A 47 -9.21 -0.73 -1.05
C TYR A 47 -8.55 -2.09 -0.77
N ALA A 48 -8.19 -2.86 -1.80
CA ALA A 48 -7.42 -4.09 -1.62
C ALA A 48 -6.01 -3.83 -1.04
N LEU A 49 -5.49 -2.60 -1.10
CA LEU A 49 -4.23 -2.23 -0.42
C LEU A 49 -4.36 -2.20 1.10
N VAL A 50 -5.56 -1.93 1.63
CA VAL A 50 -5.85 -2.02 3.06
C VAL A 50 -5.74 -3.46 3.52
N GLU A 51 -6.39 -4.38 2.81
CA GLU A 51 -6.34 -5.81 3.10
C GLU A 51 -4.93 -6.37 2.90
N ARG A 52 -4.19 -5.85 1.92
CA ARG A 52 -2.78 -6.18 1.75
C ARG A 52 -1.93 -5.73 2.94
N ALA A 53 -2.13 -4.50 3.45
CA ALA A 53 -1.42 -4.02 4.64
C ALA A 53 -1.76 -4.85 5.89
N ALA A 54 -3.03 -5.27 6.04
CA ALA A 54 -3.44 -6.19 7.10
C ALA A 54 -2.75 -7.55 6.97
N GLY A 55 -2.69 -8.12 5.75
CA GLY A 55 -1.98 -9.37 5.46
C GLY A 55 -0.46 -9.31 5.69
N LEU A 56 0.12 -8.10 5.70
CA LEU A 56 1.54 -7.86 6.00
C LEU A 56 1.81 -7.63 7.50
N GLY A 57 0.76 -7.67 8.33
CA GLY A 57 0.83 -7.68 9.79
C GLY A 57 0.56 -6.35 10.47
N TRP A 58 0.04 -5.33 9.77
CA TRP A 58 -0.48 -4.14 10.45
C TRP A 58 -1.83 -4.43 11.09
N ALA A 59 -2.00 -4.00 12.34
CA ALA A 59 -3.32 -3.95 12.95
C ALA A 59 -4.23 -3.00 12.15
N ARG A 60 -5.49 -3.37 11.93
CA ARG A 60 -6.44 -2.53 11.17
C ARG A 60 -6.58 -1.12 11.75
N SER A 61 -6.49 -0.96 13.07
CA SER A 61 -6.50 0.35 13.74
C SER A 61 -5.29 1.24 13.41
N ARG A 62 -4.24 0.68 12.81
CA ARG A 62 -3.02 1.38 12.38
C ARG A 62 -2.95 1.56 10.86
N ILE A 63 -4.00 1.18 10.13
CA ILE A 63 -4.09 1.40 8.69
C ILE A 63 -4.98 2.63 8.47
N VAL A 64 -4.41 3.70 7.92
CA VAL A 64 -5.12 4.94 7.62
C VAL A 64 -5.29 5.05 6.12
N VAL A 65 -6.52 5.24 5.65
CA VAL A 65 -6.82 5.54 4.25
C VAL A 65 -7.02 7.04 4.13
N ILE A 66 -6.31 7.67 3.20
CA ILE A 66 -6.45 9.09 2.88
C ILE A 66 -6.97 9.18 1.44
N ASP A 67 -8.18 9.71 1.25
CA ASP A 67 -8.85 9.84 -0.05
C ASP A 67 -9.16 11.30 -0.47
N GLU A 68 -8.43 12.27 0.09
CA GLU A 68 -8.75 13.72 0.03
C GLU A 68 -9.01 14.33 -1.37
N ASP A 69 -8.66 13.65 -2.47
CA ASP A 69 -8.94 14.09 -3.84
C ASP A 69 -10.29 13.59 -4.41
N LEU A 70 -11.00 12.70 -3.71
CA LEU A 70 -12.36 12.24 -4.05
C LEU A 70 -13.39 13.32 -3.68
N GLY A 71 -13.32 14.49 -4.32
CA GLY A 71 -14.33 15.53 -4.08
C GLY A 71 -13.95 16.97 -4.42
N ARG A 72 -12.68 17.28 -4.70
CA ARG A 72 -12.29 18.61 -5.19
C ARG A 72 -12.57 18.75 -6.69
N SER A 73 -13.85 18.64 -6.99
CA SER A 73 -14.43 19.26 -8.17
C SER A 73 -14.36 20.77 -7.93
N ALA A 74 -13.38 21.45 -8.51
CA ALA A 74 -13.46 22.90 -8.62
C ALA A 74 -14.79 23.25 -9.31
N ALA A 75 -15.59 24.09 -8.64
CA ALA A 75 -16.69 24.82 -9.24
C ALA A 75 -16.13 25.91 -10.17
#